data_AF-A0A950RSD1-F1
#
_entry.id   AF-A0A950RSD1-F1
#
_cell.length_a   1.000
_cell.length_b   1.000
_cell.length_c   1.000
_cell.angle_alpha   90.00
_cell.angle_beta   90.00
_cell.angle_gamma   90.00
#
_symmetry.space_group_name_H-M   'P 1'
#
loop_
_entity.id
_entity.type
_entity.pdbx_description
1 polymer ?
#
loop_
_entity_poly.entity_id
_entity_poly.type
_entity_poly.pdbx_seq_one_letter_code
_entity_poly.pdbx_strand_id
1 'polypeptide(L)'
;MKPILVTLGLVLSLSAATVRADGNNRGLTPPARQGVVVPFELLKTKHITVKVKLNGKGPFRVIFDTGAPVNLINNRAARESGMVSAQETPSLFSLFGSMGE
;
A
#
# COMPACT_ATOMS: atom_id res chain seq x y z
N MET A 1 -47.45 -12.19 44.62
CA MET A 1 -47.62 -11.01 45.49
C MET A 1 -46.23 -10.49 45.86
N LYS A 2 -45.87 -9.28 45.41
CA LYS A 2 -44.81 -8.32 45.85
C LYS A 2 -43.34 -8.80 46.04
N PRO A 3 -42.31 -7.95 45.80
CA PRO A 3 -42.25 -6.77 44.92
C PRO A 3 -41.02 -6.72 44.01
N ILE A 4 -41.16 -5.84 43.02
CA ILE A 4 -40.17 -5.27 42.11
C ILE A 4 -39.03 -4.61 42.89
N LEU A 5 -37.78 -4.88 42.50
CA LEU A 5 -36.61 -4.13 42.94
C LEU A 5 -35.97 -3.42 41.75
N VAL A 6 -36.26 -2.12 41.63
CA VAL A 6 -35.59 -1.17 40.74
C VAL A 6 -34.28 -0.74 41.41
N THR A 7 -33.15 -0.93 40.75
CA THR A 7 -31.85 -0.33 41.16
C THR A 7 -31.36 0.47 39.95
N LEU A 8 -31.79 1.73 39.79
CA LEU A 8 -31.19 2.96 40.29
C LEU A 8 -29.66 3.08 40.04
N GLY A 9 -29.32 3.81 38.96
CA GLY A 9 -28.30 4.86 39.04
C GLY A 9 -26.86 4.49 38.69
N LEU A 10 -26.56 4.19 37.43
CA LEU A 10 -25.19 4.36 36.92
C LEU A 10 -24.97 5.84 36.60
N VAL A 11 -24.39 6.59 37.54
CA VAL A 11 -23.95 7.97 37.33
C VAL A 11 -22.66 7.94 36.50
N LEU A 12 -22.79 8.22 35.20
CA LEU A 12 -21.67 8.43 34.30
C LEU A 12 -21.11 9.84 34.55
N SER A 13 -20.11 9.98 35.42
CA SER A 13 -19.41 11.26 35.61
C SER A 13 -18.51 11.52 34.41
N LEU A 14 -19.03 12.27 33.43
CA LEU A 14 -18.26 12.80 32.32
C LEU A 14 -17.41 13.96 32.85
N SER A 15 -16.19 13.66 33.29
CA SER A 15 -15.22 14.70 33.66
C SER A 15 -14.78 15.39 32.37
N ALA A 16 -15.37 16.54 32.07
CA ALA A 16 -14.90 17.44 31.02
C ALA A 16 -13.51 17.95 31.43
N ALA A 17 -12.47 17.25 31.00
CA ALA A 17 -11.13 17.80 31.01
C ALA A 17 -11.15 19.01 30.08
N THR A 18 -11.15 20.21 30.66
CA THR A 18 -10.94 21.46 29.96
C THR A 18 -9.58 21.39 29.27
N VAL A 19 -9.55 20.97 28.01
CA VAL A 19 -8.39 21.09 27.14
C VAL A 19 -8.16 22.59 26.95
N ARG A 20 -7.26 23.16 27.76
CA ARG A 20 -6.64 24.42 27.44
C ARG A 20 -5.67 24.14 26.29
N ALA A 21 -5.96 24.70 25.13
CA ALA A 21 -5.00 24.79 24.04
C ALA A 21 -3.88 25.76 24.46
N ASP A 22 -2.94 25.26 25.26
CA ASP A 22 -1.69 25.97 25.51
C ASP A 22 -0.87 25.90 24.21
N GLY A 23 -0.63 27.06 23.62
CA GLY A 23 -0.04 27.27 22.29
C GLY A 23 1.46 26.99 22.25
N ASN A 24 1.94 25.95 22.92
CA ASN A 24 3.37 25.61 22.96
C ASN A 24 3.61 24.15 22.55
N ASN A 25 3.18 23.79 21.34
CA ASN A 25 3.52 22.52 20.68
C ASN A 25 4.97 22.50 20.13
N ARG A 26 5.94 23.13 20.81
CA ARG A 26 7.36 23.19 20.37
C ARG A 26 8.20 21.99 20.82
N GLY A 27 7.58 20.84 21.11
CA GLY A 27 8.28 19.68 21.68
C GLY A 27 7.96 18.32 21.07
N LEU A 28 7.07 18.24 20.07
CA LEU A 28 6.66 16.97 19.46
C LEU A 28 7.12 16.92 18.01
N THR A 29 8.42 17.02 17.77
CA THR A 29 8.98 16.51 16.51
C THR A 29 8.87 14.99 16.58
N PRO A 30 8.08 14.33 15.71
CA PRO A 30 8.09 12.88 15.65
C PRO A 30 9.55 12.42 15.50
N PRO A 31 9.99 11.34 16.16
CA PRO A 31 11.34 10.84 15.99
C PRO A 31 11.60 10.71 14.49
N ALA A 32 12.69 11.33 14.03
CA ALA A 32 13.07 11.29 12.62
C ALA A 32 13.08 9.83 12.19
N ARG A 33 12.10 9.42 11.37
CA ARG A 33 12.06 8.04 10.87
C ARG A 33 13.32 7.86 10.05
N GLN A 34 14.23 7.03 10.56
CA GLN A 34 15.40 6.61 9.81
C GLN A 34 14.91 5.98 8.50
N GLY A 35 15.31 6.56 7.38
CA GLY A 35 14.90 6.09 6.07
C GLY A 35 15.32 4.64 5.83
N VAL A 36 14.54 3.90 5.06
CA VAL A 36 14.91 2.55 4.63
C VAL A 36 15.89 2.67 3.48
N VAL A 37 17.06 2.03 3.61
CA VAL A 37 18.04 1.94 2.51
C VAL A 37 17.70 0.73 1.65
N VAL A 38 17.43 0.96 0.36
CA VAL A 38 17.11 -0.09 -0.62
C VAL A 38 18.26 -0.21 -1.63
N PRO A 39 18.91 -1.38 -1.76
CA PRO A 39 19.97 -1.57 -2.73
C PRO A 39 19.42 -1.61 -4.16
N PHE A 40 20.17 -1.04 -5.09
CA PHE A 40 19.85 -1.04 -6.52
C PHE A 40 21.08 -1.38 -7.37
N GLU A 41 20.86 -1.81 -8.60
CA GLU A 41 21.90 -2.03 -9.61
C GLU A 41 21.71 -1.03 -10.75
N LEU A 42 22.79 -0.36 -11.15
CA LEU A 42 22.82 0.46 -12.36
C LEU A 42 23.33 -0.40 -13.52
N LEU A 43 22.45 -0.72 -14.47
CA LEU A 43 22.82 -1.50 -15.65
C LEU A 43 23.77 -0.69 -16.57
N LYS A 44 24.47 -1.38 -17.48
CA LYS A 44 25.31 -0.72 -18.51
C LYS A 44 24.52 0.30 -19.35
N THR A 45 23.24 0.01 -19.59
CA THR A 45 22.27 0.90 -20.26
C THR A 45 21.78 2.06 -19.38
N LYS A 46 22.38 2.28 -18.20
CA LYS A 46 22.05 3.36 -17.26
C LYS A 46 20.64 3.32 -16.66
N HIS A 47 19.96 2.19 -16.75
CA HIS A 47 18.69 1.98 -16.06
C HIS A 47 18.95 1.55 -14.62
N ILE A 48 18.29 2.21 -13.67
CA ILE A 48 18.28 1.80 -12.26
C ILE A 48 17.36 0.60 -12.13
N THR A 49 17.83 -0.46 -11.49
CA THR A 49 17.01 -1.64 -11.23
C THR A 49 17.01 -2.02 -9.76
N VAL A 50 15.85 -2.49 -9.29
CA VAL A 50 15.64 -2.96 -7.92
C VAL A 50 15.06 -4.37 -7.96
N LYS A 51 15.36 -5.17 -6.94
CA LYS A 51 14.77 -6.51 -6.76
C LYS A 51 13.54 -6.40 -5.88
N VAL A 52 12.40 -6.86 -6.38
CA VAL A 52 11.11 -6.83 -5.68
C VAL A 52 10.50 -8.22 -5.57
N LYS A 53 9.61 -8.40 -4.60
CA LYS A 53 8.68 -9.53 -4.57
C LYS A 53 7.30 -9.04 -5.01
N LEU A 54 6.63 -9.82 -5.85
CA LEU A 54 5.24 -9.60 -6.25
C LEU A 54 4.41 -10.74 -5.67
N ASN A 55 3.39 -10.44 -4.86
CA ASN A 55 2.58 -11.45 -4.13
C ASN A 55 3.43 -12.50 -3.40
N GLY A 56 4.54 -12.07 -2.78
CA GLY A 56 5.48 -12.97 -2.10
C GLY A 56 6.37 -13.82 -3.03
N LYS A 57 6.18 -13.79 -4.35
CA LYS A 57 6.98 -14.47 -5.36
C LYS A 57 8.12 -13.57 -5.87
N GLY A 58 9.18 -14.15 -6.40
CA GLY A 58 10.37 -13.45 -6.89
C GLY A 58 11.68 -13.98 -6.29
N PRO A 59 12.80 -13.23 -6.39
CA PRO A 59 12.89 -11.81 -6.74
C PRO A 59 12.74 -11.53 -8.25
N PHE A 60 11.98 -10.48 -8.58
CA PHE A 60 11.89 -9.92 -9.93
C PHE A 60 12.77 -8.68 -10.01
N ARG A 61 13.56 -8.55 -11.09
CA ARG A 61 14.31 -7.33 -11.37
C ARG A 61 13.42 -6.38 -12.17
N VAL A 62 13.11 -5.22 -11.60
CA VAL A 62 12.29 -4.19 -12.21
C VAL A 62 13.10 -2.92 -12.42
N ILE A 63 12.71 -2.10 -13.40
CA ILE A 63 13.30 -0.78 -13.65
C ILE A 63 12.61 0.23 -12.73
N PHE A 64 13.38 1.11 -12.10
CA PHE A 64 12.85 2.28 -11.41
C PHE A 64 12.73 3.42 -12.41
N ASP A 65 11.51 3.67 -12.90
CA ASP A 65 11.23 4.62 -13.98
C ASP A 65 10.32 5.75 -13.49
N THR A 66 10.86 6.95 -13.38
CA THR A 66 10.12 8.16 -12.98
C THR A 66 9.37 8.81 -14.14
N GLY A 67 9.62 8.37 -15.39
CA GLY A 67 8.96 8.89 -16.59
C GLY A 67 7.67 8.15 -16.94
N ALA A 68 7.43 6.97 -16.34
CA ALA A 68 6.21 6.20 -16.56
C ALA A 68 5.06 6.70 -15.66
N PRO A 69 3.89 7.03 -16.22
CA PRO A 69 2.72 7.44 -15.41
C PRO A 69 2.07 6.27 -14.67
N VAL A 70 2.41 5.03 -15.04
CA VAL A 70 1.89 3.79 -14.46
C VAL A 70 3.00 2.75 -14.33
N ASN A 71 2.83 1.81 -13.40
CA ASN A 71 3.73 0.66 -13.29
C ASN A 71 3.38 -0.40 -14.34
N LEU A 72 4.38 -0.85 -15.10
CA LEU A 72 4.22 -1.90 -16.10
C LEU A 72 4.87 -3.20 -15.61
N ILE A 73 4.13 -4.30 -15.70
CA ILE A 73 4.61 -5.64 -15.38
C ILE A 73 4.48 -6.50 -16.63
N ASN A 74 5.54 -7.21 -16.99
CA ASN A 74 5.49 -8.11 -18.15
C ASN A 74 4.65 -9.37 -17.84
N ASN A 75 4.15 -9.99 -18.90
CA ASN A 75 3.29 -11.18 -18.80
C ASN A 75 3.91 -12.34 -18.01
N ARG A 76 5.25 -12.48 -18.07
CA ARG A 76 5.97 -13.52 -17.34
C ARG A 76 5.86 -13.28 -15.83
N ALA A 77 6.24 -12.10 -15.35
CA ALA A 77 6.19 -11.75 -13.94
C ALA A 77 4.75 -11.74 -13.41
N ALA A 78 3.79 -11.28 -14.21
CA ALA A 78 2.37 -11.32 -13.84
C ALA A 78 1.87 -12.76 -13.59
N ARG A 79 2.20 -13.71 -14.47
CA ARG A 79 1.85 -15.12 -14.29
C ARG A 79 2.61 -15.78 -13.15
N GLU A 80 3.93 -15.59 -13.08
CA GLU A 80 4.78 -16.20 -12.03
C GLU A 80 4.44 -15.69 -10.63
N SER A 81 3.91 -14.47 -10.52
CA SER A 81 3.42 -13.89 -9.26
C SER A 81 1.97 -14.24 -8.92
N GLY A 82 1.24 -14.89 -9.84
CA GLY A 82 -0.20 -15.16 -9.67
C GLY A 82 -1.07 -13.90 -9.70
N MET A 83 -0.60 -12.82 -10.33
CA MET A 83 -1.37 -11.59 -10.51
C MET A 83 -2.43 -11.71 -11.60
N VAL A 84 -2.19 -12.60 -12.59
CA VAL A 84 -3.15 -12.95 -13.63
C VAL A 84 -3.37 -14.47 -13.63
N SER A 85 -4.56 -14.91 -14.03
CA SER A 85 -4.85 -16.34 -14.15
C SER A 85 -4.13 -16.93 -15.37
N ALA A 86 -3.81 -18.22 -15.33
CA ALA A 86 -3.11 -18.90 -16.43
C ALA A 86 -3.98 -19.07 -17.70
N GLN A 87 -5.28 -18.75 -17.63
CA GLN A 87 -6.28 -19.04 -18.65
C GLN A 87 -6.62 -17.85 -19.57
N GLU A 88 -5.85 -16.76 -19.52
CA GLU A 88 -6.00 -15.69 -20.50
C GLU A 88 -5.31 -16.08 -21.83
N THR A 89 -5.95 -17.00 -22.57
CA THR A 89 -5.68 -17.13 -24.01
C THR A 89 -5.95 -15.78 -24.65
N PRO A 90 -5.01 -15.18 -25.38
CA PRO A 90 -5.30 -14.00 -26.17
C PRO A 90 -6.45 -14.38 -27.11
N SER A 91 -7.60 -13.75 -26.91
CA SER A 91 -8.70 -13.86 -27.85
C SER A 91 -8.17 -13.43 -29.22
N LEU A 92 -8.54 -14.13 -30.29
CA LEU A 92 -8.20 -13.72 -31.66
C LEU A 92 -8.59 -12.24 -31.90
N PHE A 93 -9.63 -11.75 -31.21
CA PHE A 93 -10.05 -10.35 -31.22
C PHE A 93 -9.06 -9.38 -30.57
N SER A 94 -8.25 -9.80 -29.59
CA SER A 94 -7.22 -8.94 -28.99
C SER A 94 -6.05 -8.65 -29.95
N LEU A 95 -5.85 -9.51 -30.96
CA LEU A 95 -4.79 -9.33 -31.97
C LEU A 95 -5.21 -8.36 -33.10
N PHE A 96 -6.51 -8.30 -33.41
CA PHE A 96 -7.05 -7.46 -34.49
C PHE A 96 -7.84 -6.24 -34.01
N GLY A 97 -8.20 -6.18 -32.72
CA GLY A 97 -9.04 -5.14 -32.13
C GLY A 97 -8.30 -3.95 -31.50
N SER A 98 -6.98 -4.01 -31.36
CA SER A 98 -6.19 -2.93 -30.73
C SER A 98 -5.65 -1.87 -31.71
N MET A 99 -6.20 -1.81 -32.93
CA MET A 99 -5.80 -0.91 -34.02
C MET A 99 -6.71 0.34 -34.13
N GLY A 100 -7.33 0.75 -33.03
CA GLY A 100 -8.25 1.90 -33.01
C GLY A 100 -8.35 2.53 -31.63
N GLU A 101 -7.37 3.39 -31.32
CA GLU A 101 -7.42 4.71 -30.65
C GLU A 101 -5.99 5.19 -30.35
#